data_AF-A0AAV1M0A3-F1
#
_entry.id   AF-A0AAV1M0A3-F1
#
_cell.length_a   1.000
_cell.length_b   1.000
_cell.length_c   1.000
_cell.angle_alpha   90.00
_cell.angle_beta   90.00
_cell.angle_gamma   90.00
#
_symmetry.space_group_name_H-M   'P 1'
#
loop_
_entity.id
_entity.type
_entity.pdbx_description
1 polymer ?
#
loop_
_entity_poly.entity_id
_entity_poly.type
_entity_poly.pdbx_seq_one_letter_code
_entity_poly.pdbx_strand_id
1 'polypeptide(L)'
;MKILRLRMVDGIYSTFRNVSVTENITRRMLEDPEFLKAYVLENLAFVKTVPNFVQYWASRKRDLFAIIRQLGKPTIFLTISANEIRWMKLLTILLRLSNKYPGKSAGELNTSERCTLVSDNPVTCCIYFYKLIGSLMKMLESKQSYNLFREYFVIRIEFQHRGSPHVHILLWLNNDPHETPS
;
A
#
# COMPACT_ATOMS: atom_id res chain seq x y z
N MET A 1 1.85 -26.47 -2.32
CA MET A 1 3.15 -25.86 -1.97
C MET A 1 4.04 -25.52 -3.19
N LYS A 2 4.13 -26.37 -4.24
CA LYS A 2 4.91 -26.11 -5.47
C LYS A 2 4.57 -24.80 -6.21
N ILE A 3 3.28 -24.47 -6.33
CA ILE A 3 2.82 -23.26 -7.03
C ILE A 3 3.21 -21.97 -6.29
N LEU A 4 3.19 -21.99 -4.95
CA LEU A 4 3.62 -20.86 -4.13
C LEU A 4 5.13 -20.61 -4.27
N ARG A 5 5.92 -21.70 -4.31
CA ARG A 5 7.38 -21.64 -4.57
C ARG A 5 7.69 -21.07 -5.94
N LEU A 6 6.99 -21.50 -6.99
CA LEU A 6 7.18 -20.98 -8.35
C LEU A 6 6.85 -19.48 -8.44
N ARG A 7 5.71 -19.05 -7.87
CA ARG A 7 5.34 -17.62 -7.82
C ARG A 7 6.32 -16.80 -6.98
N MET A 8 6.87 -17.38 -5.92
CA MET A 8 7.90 -16.74 -5.11
C MET A 8 9.19 -16.58 -5.93
N VAL A 9 9.64 -17.62 -6.64
CA VAL A 9 10.82 -17.56 -7.53
C VAL A 9 10.64 -16.53 -8.65
N ASP A 10 9.48 -16.50 -9.30
CA ASP A 10 9.19 -15.52 -10.37
C ASP A 10 9.10 -14.09 -9.83
N GLY A 11 8.48 -13.89 -8.67
CA GLY A 11 8.38 -12.58 -8.02
C GLY A 11 9.74 -12.09 -7.49
N ILE A 12 10.54 -13.01 -6.95
CA ILE A 12 11.92 -12.80 -6.53
C ILE A 12 12.78 -12.37 -7.74
N TYR A 13 12.70 -13.11 -8.86
CA TYR A 13 13.43 -12.80 -10.09
C TYR A 13 13.07 -11.42 -10.66
N SER A 14 11.78 -11.08 -10.68
CA SER A 14 11.32 -9.77 -11.14
C SER A 14 11.78 -8.62 -10.23
N THR A 15 12.00 -8.90 -8.95
CA THR A 15 12.49 -7.90 -7.98
C THR A 15 14.01 -7.73 -8.10
N PHE A 16 14.74 -8.82 -8.35
CA PHE A 16 16.20 -8.81 -8.46
C PHE A 16 16.76 -8.05 -9.65
N ARG A 17 16.00 -7.95 -10.74
CA ARG A 17 16.38 -7.09 -11.89
C ARG A 17 16.41 -5.59 -11.57
N ASN A 18 15.72 -5.16 -10.50
CA ASN A 18 15.50 -3.75 -10.19
C ASN A 18 16.27 -3.27 -8.94
N VAL A 19 17.11 -4.11 -8.34
CA VAL A 19 17.89 -3.78 -7.14
C VAL A 19 19.38 -3.97 -7.44
N SER A 20 20.17 -2.90 -7.31
CA SER A 20 21.60 -2.89 -7.65
C SER A 20 22.43 -3.92 -6.89
N VAL A 21 22.01 -4.30 -5.69
CA VAL A 21 22.66 -5.32 -4.86
C VAL A 21 22.52 -6.74 -5.44
N THR A 22 21.55 -6.97 -6.34
CA THR A 22 21.20 -8.30 -6.85
C THR A 22 21.40 -8.44 -8.37
N GLU A 23 22.06 -7.47 -8.99
CA GLU A 23 22.28 -7.39 -10.45
C GLU A 23 23.07 -8.59 -11.00
N ASN A 24 23.96 -9.17 -10.19
CA ASN A 24 24.80 -10.32 -10.56
C ASN A 24 24.17 -11.69 -10.26
N ILE A 25 22.91 -11.74 -9.79
CA ILE A 25 22.25 -13.01 -9.46
C ILE A 25 21.61 -13.61 -10.72
N THR A 26 22.09 -14.78 -11.13
CA THR A 26 21.55 -15.49 -12.31
C THR A 26 20.38 -16.40 -11.95
N ARG A 27 19.51 -16.68 -12.94
CA ARG A 27 18.37 -17.62 -12.78
C ARG A 27 18.80 -18.99 -12.26
N ARG A 28 19.96 -19.49 -12.73
CA ARG A 28 20.50 -20.80 -12.33
C ARG A 28 20.86 -20.86 -10.84
N MET A 29 21.33 -19.75 -10.27
CA MET A 29 21.61 -19.66 -8.82
C MET A 29 20.32 -19.70 -7.99
N LEU A 30 19.22 -19.14 -8.51
CA LEU A 30 17.91 -19.19 -7.85
C LEU A 30 17.21 -20.54 -7.95
N GLU A 31 17.67 -21.42 -8.85
CA GLU A 31 17.16 -22.79 -8.94
C GLU A 31 17.86 -23.71 -7.92
N ASP A 32 19.01 -23.30 -7.38
CA ASP A 32 19.73 -24.00 -6.32
C ASP A 32 19.04 -23.78 -4.94
N PRO A 33 18.52 -24.86 -4.31
CA PRO A 33 17.87 -24.78 -3.01
C PRO A 33 18.77 -24.30 -1.87
N GLU A 34 20.06 -24.65 -1.90
CA GLU A 34 21.00 -24.30 -0.82
C GLU A 34 21.44 -22.83 -0.95
N PHE A 35 21.72 -22.38 -2.17
CA PHE A 35 21.94 -20.95 -2.43
C PHE A 35 20.72 -20.11 -2.01
N LEU A 36 19.50 -20.50 -2.39
CA LEU A 36 18.29 -19.81 -1.97
C LEU A 36 18.15 -19.76 -0.45
N LYS A 37 18.42 -20.87 0.24
CA LYS A 37 18.28 -20.95 1.69
C LYS A 37 19.31 -20.08 2.39
N ALA A 38 20.57 -20.15 1.99
CA ALA A 38 21.65 -19.29 2.50
C ALA A 38 21.34 -17.81 2.20
N TYR A 39 20.94 -17.47 0.98
CA TYR A 39 20.68 -16.09 0.58
C TYR A 39 19.43 -15.49 1.21
N VAL A 40 18.37 -16.28 1.43
CA VAL A 40 17.18 -15.86 2.19
C VAL A 40 17.53 -15.64 3.66
N LEU A 41 18.40 -16.48 4.24
CA LEU A 41 18.83 -16.36 5.65
C LEU A 41 19.82 -15.21 5.86
N GLU A 42 20.79 -15.05 4.98
CA GLU A 42 21.89 -14.08 5.09
C GLU A 42 21.53 -12.72 4.51
N ASN A 43 20.77 -12.69 3.41
CA ASN A 43 20.46 -11.47 2.67
C ASN A 43 18.95 -11.26 2.55
N LEU A 44 18.32 -11.09 3.71
CA LEU A 44 16.94 -10.61 3.91
C LEU A 44 16.65 -9.24 3.23
N ALA A 45 17.56 -8.69 2.43
CA ALA A 45 17.36 -7.50 1.62
C ALA A 45 16.13 -7.61 0.71
N PHE A 46 15.87 -8.78 0.12
CA PHE A 46 14.66 -8.98 -0.68
C PHE A 46 13.37 -8.83 0.15
N VAL A 47 13.28 -9.46 1.33
CA VAL A 47 12.08 -9.32 2.19
C VAL A 47 11.91 -7.92 2.77
N LYS A 48 12.94 -7.05 2.72
CA LYS A 48 12.79 -5.61 2.98
C LYS A 48 12.04 -4.88 1.87
N THR A 49 11.95 -5.44 0.66
CA THR A 49 11.25 -4.83 -0.49
C THR A 49 9.80 -5.29 -0.62
N VAL A 50 9.45 -6.44 -0.03
CA VAL A 50 8.09 -6.99 -0.09
C VAL A 50 7.23 -6.40 1.04
N PRO A 51 6.15 -5.67 0.73
CA PRO A 51 5.25 -5.12 1.74
C PRO A 51 4.70 -6.21 2.67
N ASN A 52 4.43 -5.84 3.93
CA ASN A 52 3.90 -6.71 5.00
C ASN A 52 4.86 -7.72 5.63
N PHE A 53 6.10 -7.84 5.17
CA PHE A 53 7.14 -8.59 5.89
C PHE A 53 7.64 -7.83 7.13
N VAL A 54 8.07 -8.57 8.15
CA VAL A 54 8.64 -7.99 9.39
C VAL A 54 9.86 -7.13 9.07
N GLN A 55 10.70 -7.57 8.13
CA GLN A 55 11.90 -6.86 7.70
C GLN A 55 11.58 -5.59 6.93
N TYR A 56 10.53 -5.60 6.09
CA TYR A 56 10.01 -4.40 5.42
C TYR A 56 9.60 -3.35 6.46
N TRP A 57 8.80 -3.73 7.44
CA TRP A 57 8.35 -2.82 8.50
C TRP A 57 9.49 -2.37 9.42
N ALA A 58 10.45 -3.24 9.74
CA ALA A 58 11.64 -2.87 10.49
C ALA A 58 12.48 -1.82 9.75
N SER A 59 12.57 -1.91 8.42
CA SER A 59 13.24 -0.88 7.62
C SER A 59 12.46 0.43 7.62
N ARG A 60 11.15 0.40 7.30
CA ARG A 60 10.31 1.61 7.29
C ARG A 60 10.22 2.29 8.63
N LYS A 61 10.23 1.53 9.73
CA LYS A 61 10.31 2.05 11.09
C LYS A 61 11.61 2.84 11.27
N ARG A 62 12.77 2.28 10.89
CA ARG A 62 14.07 2.98 11.00
C ARG A 62 14.07 4.29 10.18
N ASP A 63 13.54 4.26 8.95
CA ASP A 63 13.43 5.45 8.10
C ASP A 63 12.54 6.51 8.75
N LEU A 64 11.38 6.11 9.28
CA LEU A 64 10.47 6.99 10.02
C LEU A 64 11.16 7.64 11.23
N PHE A 65 11.90 6.88 12.03
CA PHE A 65 12.65 7.44 13.16
C PHE A 65 13.75 8.39 12.72
N ALA A 66 14.40 8.15 11.57
CA ALA A 66 15.37 9.08 11.01
C ALA A 66 14.72 10.41 10.60
N ILE A 67 13.57 10.35 9.92
CA ILE A 67 12.77 11.52 9.53
C ILE A 67 12.35 12.30 10.79
N ILE A 68 11.82 11.64 11.81
CA ILE A 68 11.41 12.29 13.07
C ILE A 68 12.60 12.96 13.77
N ARG A 69 13.78 12.34 13.77
CA ARG A 69 14.98 12.94 14.39
C ARG A 69 15.49 14.17 13.63
N GLN A 70 15.35 14.20 12.30
CA GLN A 70 15.84 15.31 11.48
C GLN A 70 14.82 16.46 11.36
N LEU A 71 13.53 16.13 11.26
CA LEU A 71 12.46 17.09 10.99
C LEU A 71 11.58 17.40 12.21
N GLY A 72 11.68 16.61 13.27
CA GLY A 72 10.79 16.69 14.43
C GLY A 72 9.50 15.89 14.25
N LYS A 73 8.53 16.13 15.13
CA LYS A 73 7.19 15.49 15.06
C LYS A 73 6.51 15.79 13.71
N PRO A 74 5.71 14.86 13.17
CA PRO A 74 4.88 15.14 12.00
C PRO A 74 3.92 16.29 12.30
N THR A 75 3.71 17.18 11.33
CA THR A 75 2.78 18.30 11.46
C THR A 75 1.33 17.83 11.38
N ILE A 76 1.04 16.84 10.52
CA ILE A 76 -0.30 16.28 10.34
C ILE A 76 -0.24 14.75 10.38
N PHE A 77 -1.15 14.16 11.15
CA PHE A 77 -1.47 12.74 11.09
C PHE A 77 -2.85 12.55 10.47
N LEU A 78 -2.90 11.90 9.30
CA LEU A 78 -4.11 11.65 8.55
C LEU A 78 -4.43 10.16 8.53
N THR A 79 -5.71 9.84 8.76
CA THR A 79 -6.23 8.48 8.77
C THR A 79 -7.43 8.43 7.84
N ILE A 80 -7.40 7.54 6.84
CA ILE A 80 -8.49 7.37 5.87
C ILE A 80 -8.90 5.90 5.84
N SER A 81 -10.17 5.65 6.10
CA SER A 81 -10.77 4.31 6.06
C SER A 81 -11.63 4.13 4.81
N ALA A 82 -11.59 2.94 4.21
CA ALA A 82 -12.47 2.63 3.09
C ALA A 82 -13.94 2.49 3.53
N ASN A 83 -14.86 3.02 2.72
CA ASN A 83 -16.30 2.91 2.92
C ASN A 83 -16.99 2.35 1.67
N GLU A 84 -16.63 1.11 1.35
CA GLU A 84 -16.92 0.46 0.08
C GLU A 84 -18.43 0.32 -0.18
N ILE A 85 -19.21 0.10 0.88
CA ILE A 85 -20.68 -0.07 0.84
C ILE A 85 -21.40 1.24 0.50
N ARG A 86 -20.76 2.41 0.68
CA ARG A 86 -21.39 3.72 0.43
C ARG A 86 -20.86 4.43 -0.81
N TRP A 87 -19.77 3.96 -1.40
CA TRP A 87 -19.19 4.60 -2.59
C TRP A 87 -19.95 4.23 -3.85
N MET A 88 -20.93 5.07 -4.24
CA MET A 88 -21.78 4.85 -5.41
C MET A 88 -21.01 4.63 -6.72
N LYS A 89 -19.85 5.30 -6.89
CA LYS A 89 -18.96 5.08 -8.04
C LYS A 89 -18.36 3.68 -8.03
N LEU A 90 -17.89 3.21 -6.86
CA LEU A 90 -17.39 1.85 -6.70
C LEU A 90 -18.50 0.83 -6.92
N LEU A 91 -19.67 1.00 -6.28
CA LEU A 91 -20.81 0.09 -6.43
C LEU A 91 -21.27 -0.02 -7.89
N THR A 92 -21.29 1.08 -8.65
CA THR A 92 -21.58 1.05 -10.08
C THR A 92 -20.56 0.21 -10.86
N ILE A 93 -19.27 0.31 -10.53
CA ILE A 93 -18.21 -0.52 -11.14
C ILE A 93 -18.42 -2.00 -10.77
N LEU A 94 -18.64 -2.29 -9.49
CA LEU A 94 -18.83 -3.67 -9.01
C LEU A 94 -20.06 -4.32 -9.62
N LEU A 95 -21.16 -3.57 -9.75
CA LEU A 95 -22.40 -4.04 -10.35
C LEU A 95 -22.21 -4.41 -11.83
N ARG A 96 -21.48 -3.58 -12.59
CA ARG A 96 -21.12 -3.86 -13.99
C ARG A 96 -20.24 -5.09 -14.15
N LEU A 97 -19.40 -5.39 -13.16
CA LEU A 97 -18.52 -6.57 -13.18
C LEU A 97 -19.24 -7.85 -12.74
N SER A 98 -20.21 -7.75 -11.84
CA SER A 98 -20.83 -8.90 -11.18
C SER A 98 -21.97 -9.55 -11.97
N ASN A 99 -22.66 -8.83 -12.86
CA ASN A 99 -23.87 -9.29 -13.59
C ASN A 99 -25.02 -9.86 -12.70
N LYS A 100 -24.94 -9.76 -11.36
CA LYS A 100 -25.92 -10.37 -10.43
C LYS A 100 -27.26 -9.64 -10.35
N TYR A 101 -27.28 -8.33 -10.60
CA TYR A 101 -28.50 -7.51 -10.52
C TYR A 101 -28.73 -6.78 -11.84
N PRO A 102 -29.16 -7.49 -12.90
CA PRO A 102 -29.41 -6.88 -14.19
C PRO A 102 -30.50 -5.80 -14.09
N GLY A 103 -30.28 -4.66 -14.74
CA GLY A 103 -31.26 -3.57 -14.80
C GLY A 103 -31.35 -2.69 -13.55
N LYS A 104 -30.71 -3.06 -12.42
CA LYS A 104 -30.66 -2.20 -11.25
C LYS A 104 -29.57 -1.13 -11.37
N SER A 105 -29.78 0.03 -10.76
CA SER A 105 -28.74 1.03 -10.54
C SER A 105 -28.12 0.89 -9.14
N ALA A 106 -26.89 1.40 -8.94
CA ALA A 106 -26.20 1.31 -7.64
C ALA A 106 -26.99 1.95 -6.47
N GLY A 107 -27.81 2.96 -6.77
CA GLY A 107 -28.66 3.63 -5.77
C GLY A 107 -29.83 2.77 -5.29
N GLU A 108 -30.36 1.91 -6.16
CA GLU A 108 -31.50 1.02 -5.87
C GLU A 108 -31.11 -0.21 -5.05
N LEU A 109 -29.81 -0.51 -4.95
CA LEU A 109 -29.34 -1.65 -4.19
C LEU A 109 -29.56 -1.43 -2.70
N ASN A 110 -30.11 -2.44 -2.01
CA ASN A 110 -30.19 -2.44 -0.56
C ASN A 110 -28.82 -2.72 0.08
N THR A 111 -28.71 -2.55 1.39
CA THR A 111 -27.43 -2.73 2.13
C THR A 111 -26.85 -4.14 1.96
N SER A 112 -27.68 -5.18 1.95
CA SER A 112 -27.23 -6.57 1.80
C SER A 112 -26.68 -6.86 0.41
N GLU A 113 -27.35 -6.35 -0.63
CA GLU A 113 -26.89 -6.44 -2.03
C GLU A 113 -25.55 -5.72 -2.22
N ARG A 114 -25.39 -4.54 -1.60
CA ARG A 114 -24.12 -3.80 -1.62
C ARG A 114 -23.01 -4.55 -0.90
N CYS A 115 -23.27 -5.12 0.27
CA CYS A 115 -22.30 -5.96 0.99
C CYS A 115 -21.87 -7.16 0.14
N THR A 116 -22.82 -7.80 -0.55
CA THR A 116 -22.55 -8.93 -1.43
C THR A 116 -21.60 -8.53 -2.56
N LEU A 117 -21.88 -7.44 -3.27
CA LEU A 117 -21.02 -6.95 -4.36
C LEU A 117 -19.58 -6.67 -3.90
N VAL A 118 -19.42 -6.04 -2.72
CA VAL A 118 -18.11 -5.71 -2.15
C VAL A 118 -17.36 -6.99 -1.76
N SER A 119 -18.04 -7.93 -1.09
CA SER A 119 -17.44 -9.19 -0.65
C SER A 119 -17.05 -10.10 -1.81
N ASP A 120 -17.79 -10.05 -2.92
CA ASP A 120 -17.49 -10.85 -4.11
C ASP A 120 -16.28 -10.33 -4.89
N ASN A 121 -15.98 -9.03 -4.78
CA ASN A 121 -14.96 -8.36 -5.60
C ASN A 121 -13.94 -7.55 -4.77
N PRO A 122 -13.28 -8.16 -3.76
CA PRO A 122 -12.40 -7.44 -2.83
C PRO A 122 -11.18 -6.82 -3.53
N VAL A 123 -10.70 -7.45 -4.62
CA VAL A 123 -9.56 -6.95 -5.40
C VAL A 123 -9.90 -5.60 -6.05
N THR A 124 -11.09 -5.48 -6.65
CA THR A 124 -11.53 -4.23 -7.28
C THR A 124 -11.66 -3.12 -6.24
N CYS A 125 -12.18 -3.45 -5.05
CA CYS A 125 -12.27 -2.49 -3.95
C CYS A 125 -10.89 -2.00 -3.49
N CYS A 126 -9.92 -2.91 -3.36
CA CYS A 126 -8.53 -2.56 -3.04
C CYS A 126 -7.89 -1.65 -4.10
N ILE A 127 -8.08 -1.98 -5.39
CA ILE A 127 -7.56 -1.16 -6.51
C ILE A 127 -8.20 0.23 -6.50
N TYR A 128 -9.52 0.30 -6.29
CA TYR A 128 -10.24 1.57 -6.21
C TYR A 128 -9.70 2.44 -5.07
N PHE A 129 -9.55 1.86 -3.87
CA PHE A 129 -8.99 2.56 -2.72
C PHE A 129 -7.57 3.06 -2.99
N TYR A 130 -6.71 2.19 -3.53
CA TYR A 130 -5.33 2.56 -3.86
C TYR A 130 -5.26 3.72 -4.86
N LYS A 131 -6.12 3.72 -5.89
CA LYS A 131 -6.21 4.84 -6.85
C LYS A 131 -6.72 6.12 -6.20
N LEU A 132 -7.66 6.02 -5.27
CA LEU A 132 -8.18 7.17 -4.52
C LEU A 132 -7.08 7.80 -3.66
N ILE A 133 -6.33 6.99 -2.91
CA ILE A 133 -5.18 7.46 -2.12
C ILE A 133 -4.08 8.04 -3.03
N GLY A 134 -3.76 7.37 -4.14
CA GLY A 134 -2.77 7.90 -5.10
C GLY A 134 -3.19 9.24 -5.70
N SER A 135 -4.49 9.45 -5.96
CA SER A 135 -5.00 10.75 -6.44
C SER A 135 -4.91 11.82 -5.35
N LEU A 136 -5.24 11.48 -4.11
CA LEU A 136 -5.08 12.38 -2.96
C LEU A 136 -3.62 12.80 -2.78
N MET A 137 -2.68 11.85 -2.79
CA MET A 137 -1.26 12.16 -2.65
C MET A 137 -0.76 13.06 -3.78
N LYS A 138 -1.17 12.81 -5.03
CA LYS A 138 -0.84 13.70 -6.16
C LYS A 138 -1.39 15.11 -5.98
N MET A 139 -2.59 15.26 -5.40
CA MET A 139 -3.14 16.58 -5.09
C MET A 139 -2.31 17.29 -4.01
N LEU A 140 -1.93 16.56 -2.96
CA LEU A 140 -1.07 17.10 -1.88
C LEU A 140 0.33 17.46 -2.37
N GLU A 141 0.90 16.69 -3.30
CA GLU A 141 2.21 16.93 -3.91
C GLU A 141 2.17 18.00 -5.03
N SER A 142 0.99 18.39 -5.51
CA SER A 142 0.89 19.30 -6.66
C SER A 142 1.45 20.69 -6.33
N LYS A 143 2.34 21.21 -7.19
CA LYS A 143 3.03 22.51 -7.02
C LYS A 143 2.13 23.72 -7.32
N GLN A 144 0.83 23.66 -7.02
CA GLN A 144 0.04 24.89 -6.99
C GLN A 144 0.54 25.80 -5.86
N SER A 145 0.40 27.11 -6.04
CA SER A 145 1.12 28.22 -5.39
C SER A 145 1.13 28.27 -3.84
N TYR A 146 0.51 27.29 -3.18
CA TYR A 146 0.38 27.16 -1.73
C TYR A 146 0.70 25.73 -1.25
N ASN A 147 1.73 25.10 -1.80
CA ASN A 147 2.12 23.79 -1.29
C ASN A 147 2.81 23.93 0.08
N LEU A 148 1.99 23.85 1.12
CA LEU A 148 2.38 23.93 2.52
C LEU A 148 3.21 22.72 2.95
N PHE A 149 3.27 21.64 2.17
CA PHE A 149 3.89 20.38 2.54
C PHE A 149 5.40 20.37 2.22
N ARG A 150 6.20 19.93 3.19
CA ARG A 150 7.59 19.50 2.99
C ARG A 150 7.57 18.22 2.15
N GLU A 151 8.64 17.96 1.40
CA GLU A 151 8.76 16.82 0.46
C GLU A 151 8.68 15.42 1.12
N TYR A 152 8.44 15.33 2.43
CA TYR A 152 8.46 14.08 3.18
C TYR A 152 7.07 13.70 3.67
N PHE A 153 6.66 12.49 3.30
CA PHE A 153 5.49 11.82 3.84
C PHE A 153 5.79 10.35 4.11
N VAL A 154 5.09 9.76 5.07
CA VAL A 154 5.15 8.32 5.33
C VAL A 154 3.73 7.76 5.26
N ILE A 155 3.53 6.75 4.42
CA ILE A 155 2.24 6.07 4.23
C ILE A 155 2.34 4.63 4.71
N ARG A 156 1.34 4.20 5.47
CA ARG A 156 1.13 2.81 5.87
C ARG A 156 -0.31 2.41 5.57
N ILE A 157 -0.47 1.37 4.76
CA ILE A 157 -1.78 0.76 4.48
C ILE A 157 -1.89 -0.52 5.32
N GLU A 158 -2.99 -0.63 6.05
CA GLU A 158 -3.34 -1.76 6.88
C GLU A 158 -4.75 -2.23 6.51
N PHE A 159 -5.04 -3.50 6.75
CA PHE A 159 -6.38 -4.04 6.56
C PHE A 159 -7.02 -4.20 7.93
N GLN A 160 -8.20 -3.60 8.09
CA GLN A 160 -8.98 -3.78 9.31
C GLN A 160 -9.45 -5.24 9.43
N HIS A 161 -9.93 -5.63 10.61
CA HIS A 161 -10.46 -6.96 10.88
C HIS A 161 -11.58 -7.41 9.91
N ARG A 162 -12.22 -6.47 9.20
CA ARG A 162 -13.26 -6.73 8.20
C ARG A 162 -12.74 -6.85 6.76
N GLY A 163 -11.43 -6.78 6.55
CA GLY A 163 -10.79 -6.87 5.24
C GLY A 163 -10.81 -5.57 4.41
N SER A 164 -11.38 -4.49 4.93
CA SER A 164 -11.35 -3.19 4.26
C SER A 164 -10.02 -2.47 4.52
N PRO A 165 -9.44 -1.81 3.50
CA PRO A 165 -8.18 -1.12 3.64
C PRO A 165 -8.35 0.19 4.43
N HIS A 166 -7.29 0.52 5.16
CA HIS A 166 -7.16 1.69 6.01
C HIS A 166 -5.76 2.25 5.82
N VAL A 167 -5.63 3.56 5.60
CA VAL A 167 -4.33 4.20 5.45
C VAL A 167 -4.06 5.17 6.59
N HIS A 168 -2.83 5.11 7.10
CA HIS A 168 -2.23 6.08 8.00
C HIS A 168 -1.16 6.85 7.23
N ILE A 169 -1.22 8.18 7.31
CA ILE A 169 -0.32 9.08 6.58
C ILE A 169 0.25 10.08 7.58
N LEU A 170 1.57 10.20 7.61
CA LEU A 170 2.30 11.23 8.34
C LEU A 170 2.83 12.26 7.34
N LEU A 171 2.56 13.53 7.60
CA LEU A 171 2.93 14.65 6.72
C LEU A 171 3.70 15.70 7.53
N TRP A 172 4.75 16.27 6.93
CA TRP A 172 5.52 17.39 7.46
C TRP A 172 5.26 18.63 6.59
N LEU A 173 5.00 19.79 7.18
CA LEU A 173 4.81 21.05 6.45
C LEU A 173 6.12 21.85 6.37
N ASN A 174 6.25 22.71 5.35
CA ASN A 174 7.39 23.62 5.18
C ASN A 174 7.37 24.75 6.22
N ASN A 175 6.19 25.26 6.56
CA ASN A 175 5.97 26.31 7.55
C ASN A 175 5.22 25.75 8.76
N ASP A 176 5.76 24.68 9.36
CA ASP A 176 5.24 24.15 10.63
C ASP A 176 5.38 25.25 11.70
N PRO A 177 4.28 25.76 12.30
CA PRO A 177 4.38 26.68 13.42
C PRO A 177 4.97 25.91 14.59
N HIS A 178 6.30 25.97 14.73
CA HIS A 178 6.99 25.34 15.85
C HIS A 178 6.37 25.84 17.16
N GLU A 179 5.62 24.97 17.85
CA GLU A 179 5.22 25.22 19.23
C GLU A 179 6.51 25.38 20.03
N THR A 180 6.73 26.59 20.55
CA THR A 180 7.76 26.81 21.56
C THR A 180 7.43 25.89 22.74
N PRO A 181 8.34 24.99 23.15
CA PRO A 181 8.09 24.12 24.28
C PRO A 181 7.86 24.99 25.52
N SER A 182 6.70 24.82 26.14
CA SER A 182 6.32 25.41 27.44
C SER A 182 7.10 24.79 28.58
#